data_AF-A0A442SFH1-F1
#
_entry.id   AF-A0A442SFH1-F1
#
_cell.length_a   1.000
_cell.length_b   1.000
_cell.length_c   1.000
_cell.angle_alpha   90.00
_cell.angle_beta   90.00
_cell.angle_gamma   90.00
#
_symmetry.space_group_name_H-M   'P 1'
#
loop_
_entity.id
_entity.type
_entity.pdbx_description
1 polymer ?
#
loop_
_entity_poly.entity_id
_entity_poly.type
_entity_poly.pdbx_seq_one_letter_code
_entity_poly.pdbx_strand_id
1 'polypeptide(L)'
;MIQGFFLEEALGERIGLTDEEWTLIGPLLPPERGRGCRPAQDNRLYFEGMMWMARTGAQWRHLPDEYGKWNSVFRRYRRWVETGVFDAMLETLAELVERDGTADMIDSTIVRA
;
A
#
# COMPACT_ATOMS: atom_id res chain seq x y z
N MET A 1 3.21 -14.23 27.79
CA MET A 1 2.80 -15.19 26.74
C MET A 1 1.31 -15.07 26.35
N ILE A 2 0.69 -13.89 26.43
CA ILE A 2 -0.66 -13.63 25.86
C ILE A 2 -0.71 -12.17 25.38
N GLN A 3 0.24 -11.73 24.55
CA GLN A 3 0.15 -10.43 23.86
C GLN A 3 0.50 -10.49 22.36
N GLY A 4 1.00 -11.63 21.85
CA GLY A 4 1.19 -11.84 20.40
C GLY A 4 -0.02 -12.46 19.71
N PHE A 5 -0.73 -13.36 20.40
CA PHE A 5 -1.77 -14.20 19.79
C PHE A 5 -3.05 -13.45 19.42
N PHE A 6 -3.44 -12.43 20.19
CA PHE A 6 -4.67 -11.67 19.93
C PHE A 6 -4.50 -10.63 18.81
N LEU A 7 -3.25 -10.29 18.45
CA LEU A 7 -2.99 -9.41 17.30
C LEU A 7 -3.09 -10.20 15.98
N GLU A 8 -2.66 -11.47 15.94
CA GLU A 8 -2.72 -12.29 14.72
C GLU A 8 -4.16 -12.60 14.27
N GLU A 9 -5.12 -12.68 15.20
CA GLU A 9 -6.51 -13.04 14.88
C GLU A 9 -7.31 -11.86 14.25
N ALA A 10 -6.96 -10.62 14.59
CA ALA A 10 -7.54 -9.42 13.95
C ALA A 10 -6.79 -8.97 12.68
N LEU A 11 -5.62 -9.57 12.38
CA LEU A 11 -4.78 -9.30 11.22
C LEU A 11 -5.14 -10.14 9.98
N GLY A 12 -6.18 -10.99 10.08
CA GLY A 12 -6.59 -11.95 9.05
C GLY A 12 -7.62 -11.47 8.03
N GLU A 13 -8.15 -10.25 8.14
CA GLU A 13 -8.88 -9.63 7.02
C GLU A 13 -7.86 -8.98 6.08
N ARG A 14 -7.49 -9.75 5.05
CA ARG A 14 -6.66 -9.36 3.91
C ARG A 14 -6.71 -7.84 3.69
N ILE A 15 -5.59 -7.15 3.86
CA ILE A 15 -5.41 -5.79 3.30
C ILE A 15 -5.29 -5.97 1.80
N GLY A 16 -6.42 -6.27 1.17
CA GLY A 16 -6.56 -6.41 -0.26
C GLY A 16 -7.43 -5.27 -0.70
N LEU A 17 -6.93 -4.46 -1.62
CA LEU A 17 -7.77 -3.48 -2.27
C LEU A 17 -8.90 -4.22 -2.98
N THR A 18 -10.10 -3.67 -2.94
CA THR A 18 -11.16 -4.09 -3.85
C THR A 18 -10.73 -3.76 -5.29
N ASP A 19 -11.29 -4.48 -6.26
CA ASP A 19 -10.97 -4.21 -7.67
C ASP A 19 -11.41 -2.80 -8.10
N GLU A 20 -12.44 -2.25 -7.45
CA GLU A 20 -12.92 -0.88 -7.64
C GLU A 20 -11.90 0.15 -7.16
N GLU A 21 -11.41 0.02 -5.91
CA GLU A 21 -10.35 0.89 -5.39
C GLU A 21 -9.06 0.76 -6.20
N TRP A 22 -8.71 -0.46 -6.62
CA TRP A 22 -7.54 -0.69 -7.47
C TRP A 22 -7.69 -0.03 -8.84
N THR A 23 -8.90 0.05 -9.39
CA THR A 23 -9.15 0.75 -10.67
C THR A 23 -8.89 2.25 -10.55
N LEU A 24 -9.08 2.84 -9.36
CA LEU A 24 -8.77 4.24 -9.08
C LEU A 24 -7.26 4.44 -8.85
N ILE A 25 -6.62 3.59 -8.04
CA ILE A 25 -5.23 3.77 -7.60
C ILE A 25 -4.22 3.26 -8.64
N GLY A 26 -4.50 2.11 -9.27
CA GLY A 26 -3.61 1.44 -10.21
C GLY A 26 -3.05 2.34 -11.32
N PRO A 27 -3.87 3.18 -11.97
CA PRO A 27 -3.40 4.14 -12.99
C PRO A 27 -2.49 5.25 -12.46
N LEU A 28 -2.56 5.59 -11.17
CA LEU A 28 -1.74 6.63 -10.54
C LEU A 28 -0.33 6.13 -10.23
N LEU A 29 -0.16 4.81 -10.16
CA LEU A 29 1.13 4.20 -9.91
C LEU A 29 1.97 4.20 -11.19
N PRO A 30 3.28 4.47 -11.09
CA PRO A 30 4.15 4.42 -12.25
C PRO A 30 4.14 3.00 -12.83
N PRO A 31 4.01 2.85 -14.16
CA PRO A 31 3.95 1.54 -14.78
C PRO A 31 5.24 0.78 -14.51
N GLU A 32 5.13 -0.43 -13.95
CA GLU A 32 6.30 -1.27 -13.81
C GLU A 32 6.71 -1.82 -15.18
N ARG A 33 7.72 -1.20 -15.76
CA ARG A 33 8.42 -1.77 -16.91
C ARG A 33 9.44 -2.77 -16.39
N GLY A 34 9.27 -4.04 -16.74
CA GLY A 34 10.29 -5.06 -16.54
C GLY A 34 11.63 -4.55 -17.09
N ARG A 35 12.73 -4.82 -16.37
CA ARG A 35 14.08 -4.44 -16.81
C ARG A 35 14.82 -5.68 -17.28
N GLY A 36 15.11 -5.76 -18.58
CA GLY A 36 15.84 -6.88 -19.19
C GLY A 36 15.13 -8.22 -18.93
N CYS A 37 15.81 -9.15 -18.28
CA CYS A 37 15.28 -10.48 -17.95
C CYS A 37 14.34 -10.50 -16.73
N ARG A 38 14.06 -9.37 -16.06
CA ARG A 38 13.16 -9.34 -14.90
C ARG A 38 11.74 -8.98 -15.38
N PRO A 39 10.75 -9.89 -15.24
CA PRO A 39 9.38 -9.61 -15.64
C PRO A 39 8.84 -8.41 -14.86
N ALA A 40 7.86 -7.70 -15.45
CA ALA A 40 7.05 -6.74 -14.72
C ALA A 40 6.40 -7.47 -13.53
N GLN A 41 6.48 -6.89 -12.34
CA GLN A 41 5.88 -7.50 -11.16
C GLN A 41 4.57 -6.79 -10.85
N ASP A 42 3.71 -7.45 -10.09
CA ASP A 42 2.37 -6.93 -9.82
C ASP A 42 2.43 -5.72 -8.87
N ASN A 43 2.20 -4.52 -9.41
CA ASN A 43 2.16 -3.28 -8.63
C ASN A 43 1.12 -3.34 -7.51
N ARG A 44 0.03 -4.10 -7.68
CA ARG A 44 -1.01 -4.27 -6.66
C ARG A 44 -0.46 -4.96 -5.44
N LEU A 45 0.19 -6.10 -5.64
CA LEU A 45 0.77 -6.90 -4.57
C LEU A 45 1.81 -6.10 -3.76
N TYR A 46 2.64 -5.31 -4.46
CA TYR A 46 3.59 -4.44 -3.82
C TYR A 46 2.94 -3.34 -2.98
N PHE A 47 1.88 -2.72 -3.50
CA PHE A 47 1.16 -1.67 -2.81
C PHE A 47 0.39 -2.21 -1.60
N GLU A 48 -0.26 -3.37 -1.71
CA GLU A 48 -0.90 -4.08 -0.60
C GLU A 48 0.12 -4.43 0.50
N GLY A 49 1.32 -4.88 0.12
CA GLY A 49 2.42 -5.11 1.08
C GLY A 49 2.88 -3.83 1.77
N MET A 50 2.90 -2.68 1.07
CA MET A 50 3.18 -1.39 1.69
C MET A 50 2.06 -0.93 2.63
N MET A 51 0.80 -1.18 2.29
CA MET A 51 -0.35 -0.90 3.16
C MET A 51 -0.32 -1.76 4.43
N TRP A 52 0.08 -3.03 4.31
CA TRP A 52 0.31 -3.89 5.46
C TRP A 52 1.37 -3.32 6.39
N MET A 53 2.49 -2.84 5.83
CA MET A 53 3.54 -2.18 6.60
C MET A 53 3.05 -0.90 7.28
N ALA A 54 2.29 -0.07 6.57
CA ALA A 54 1.73 1.17 7.12
C ALA A 54 0.74 0.90 8.27
N ARG A 55 -0.08 -0.16 8.16
CA ARG A 55 -1.09 -0.50 9.16
C ARG A 55 -0.51 -1.20 10.39
N THR A 56 0.47 -2.08 10.21
CA THR A 56 1.06 -2.84 11.33
C THR A 56 2.20 -2.11 12.02
N GLY A 57 2.91 -1.21 11.32
CA GLY A 57 4.13 -0.59 11.82
C GLY A 57 5.25 -1.60 12.13
N ALA A 58 5.13 -2.84 11.66
CA ALA A 58 6.11 -3.89 11.90
C ALA A 58 7.45 -3.56 11.25
N GLN A 59 8.52 -4.25 11.65
CA GLN A 59 9.78 -4.13 10.92
C GLN A 59 9.63 -4.74 9.53
N TRP A 60 10.24 -4.14 8.51
CA TRP A 60 10.18 -4.64 7.12
C TRP A 60 10.53 -6.12 6.97
N ARG A 61 11.40 -6.65 7.85
CA ARG A 61 11.79 -8.07 7.85
C ARG A 61 10.66 -9.03 8.22
N HIS A 62 9.58 -8.54 8.82
CA HIS A 62 8.39 -9.30 9.18
C HIS A 62 7.30 -9.22 8.12
N LEU A 63 7.54 -8.57 6.97
CA LEU A 63 6.58 -8.58 5.89
C LEU A 63 6.28 -10.04 5.47
N PRO A 64 5.00 -10.44 5.43
CA PRO A 64 4.61 -11.76 4.96
C PRO A 64 5.11 -12.02 3.53
N ASP A 65 5.60 -13.23 3.29
CA ASP A 65 6.16 -13.62 1.98
C ASP A 65 5.11 -13.63 0.86
N GLU A 66 3.81 -13.60 1.19
CA GLU A 66 2.70 -13.48 0.23
C GLU A 66 2.78 -12.19 -0.61
N TYR A 67 3.27 -11.08 -0.01
CA TYR A 67 3.47 -9.80 -0.69
C TYR A 67 4.79 -9.74 -1.49
N GLY A 68 5.53 -10.85 -1.50
CA GLY A 68 6.85 -10.97 -2.08
C GLY A 68 7.97 -10.56 -1.13
N LYS A 69 9.22 -10.62 -1.64
CA LYS A 69 10.42 -10.39 -0.82
C LYS A 69 10.41 -8.98 -0.25
N TRP A 70 10.46 -8.86 1.09
CA TRP A 70 10.47 -7.58 1.80
C TRP A 70 11.44 -6.53 1.23
N ASN A 71 12.63 -6.96 0.81
CA ASN A 71 13.65 -6.06 0.29
C ASN A 71 13.32 -5.52 -1.11
N SER A 72 12.51 -6.23 -1.89
CA SER A 72 11.96 -5.70 -3.14
C SER A 72 10.89 -4.66 -2.86
N VAL A 73 10.02 -4.94 -1.88
CA VAL A 73 8.90 -4.05 -1.50
C VAL A 73 9.45 -2.75 -0.93
N PHE A 74 10.39 -2.83 0.01
CA PHE A 74 11.05 -1.67 0.60
C PHE A 74 11.77 -0.80 -0.44
N ARG A 75 12.54 -1.41 -1.35
CA ARG A 75 13.23 -0.64 -2.41
C ARG A 75 12.25 0.09 -3.32
N ARG A 76 11.09 -0.50 -3.59
CA ARG A 76 10.05 0.13 -4.39
C ARG A 76 9.37 1.26 -3.63
N TYR A 77 9.00 1.03 -2.38
CA TYR A 77 8.44 2.04 -1.49
C TYR A 77 9.36 3.27 -1.46
N ARG A 78 10.65 3.05 -1.17
CA ARG A 78 11.65 4.13 -1.15
C ARG A 78 11.72 4.89 -2.48
N ARG A 79 11.73 4.18 -3.61
CA ARG A 79 11.72 4.82 -4.93
C ARG A 79 10.47 5.68 -5.11
N TRP A 80 9.29 5.18 -4.75
CA TRP A 80 8.02 5.90 -4.90
C TRP A 80 7.96 7.16 -4.04
N VAL A 81 8.48 7.09 -2.81
CA VAL A 81 8.67 8.27 -1.95
C VAL A 81 9.62 9.26 -2.61
N GLU A 82 10.80 8.82 -3.07
CA GLU A 82 11.79 9.71 -3.71
C GLU A 82 11.27 10.35 -5.01
N THR A 83 10.34 9.70 -5.72
CA THR A 83 9.72 10.22 -6.94
C THR A 83 8.42 10.98 -6.71
N GLY A 84 7.95 11.12 -5.47
CA GLY A 84 6.70 11.83 -5.15
C GLY A 84 5.43 11.14 -5.64
N VAL A 85 5.45 9.82 -5.84
CA VAL A 85 4.28 9.06 -6.33
C VAL A 85 3.13 9.12 -5.34
N PHE A 86 3.44 9.05 -4.04
CA PHE A 86 2.43 9.16 -2.99
C PHE A 86 1.82 10.56 -2.91
N ASP A 87 2.63 11.60 -3.12
CA ASP A 87 2.16 12.99 -3.12
C ASP A 87 1.20 13.23 -4.29
N ALA A 88 1.58 12.80 -5.50
CA ALA A 88 0.73 12.89 -6.69
C ALA A 88 -0.58 12.08 -6.55
N MET A 89 -0.51 10.92 -5.89
CA MET A 89 -1.68 10.10 -5.60
C MET A 89 -2.63 10.80 -4.62
N LEU A 90 -2.10 11.40 -3.55
CA LEU A 90 -2.90 12.14 -2.58
C LEU A 90 -3.57 13.36 -3.20
N GLU A 91 -2.85 14.12 -4.03
CA GLU A 91 -3.38 15.27 -4.77
C GLU A 91 -4.53 14.84 -5.70
N THR A 92 -4.34 13.77 -6.47
CA THR A 92 -5.38 13.25 -7.37
C THR A 92 -6.61 12.76 -6.60
N LEU A 93 -6.42 12.07 -5.48
CA LEU A 93 -7.54 11.61 -4.64
C LEU A 93 -8.27 12.79 -3.99
N ALA A 94 -7.55 13.82 -3.54
CA ALA A 94 -8.16 15.03 -2.99
C ALA A 94 -9.03 15.74 -4.03
N GLU A 95 -8.56 15.88 -5.28
CA GLU A 95 -9.34 16.44 -6.38
C GLU A 95 -10.61 15.63 -6.67
N LEU A 96 -10.54 14.30 -6.59
CA LEU A 96 -11.72 13.44 -6.79
C LEU A 96 -12.75 13.63 -5.66
N VAL A 97 -12.30 13.70 -4.41
CA VAL A 97 -13.16 13.92 -3.22
C VAL A 97 -13.82 15.30 -3.26
N GLU A 98 -13.09 16.35 -3.65
CA GLU A 98 -13.62 17.70 -3.81
C GLU A 98 -14.72 17.78 -4.87
N ARG A 99 -14.61 16.97 -5.93
CA ARG A 99 -15.58 16.92 -7.04
C ARG A 99 -16.84 16.14 -6.71
N ASP A 100 -16.72 15.10 -5.88
CA ASP A 100 -17.84 14.21 -5.54
C ASP A 100 -18.63 14.68 -4.30
N GLY A 101 -18.14 15.70 -3.58
CA GLY A 101 -18.84 16.31 -2.44
C GLY A 101 -19.01 15.39 -1.21
N THR A 102 -18.48 14.17 -1.28
CA THR A 102 -18.48 13.15 -0.23
C THR A 102 -17.23 13.32 0.64
N ALA A 103 -17.16 14.43 1.37
CA ALA A 103 -16.08 14.73 2.32
C ALA A 103 -16.07 13.83 3.59
N ASP A 104 -16.70 12.66 3.55
CA ASP A 104 -17.00 11.83 4.73
C ASP A 104 -16.64 10.33 4.51
N MET A 105 -15.46 9.98 3.99
CA MET A 105 -14.92 8.61 4.20
C MET A 105 -13.44 8.41 3.86
N ILE A 106 -12.54 9.24 4.41
CA ILE A 106 -11.17 8.76 4.63
C ILE A 106 -10.89 8.97 6.10
N ASP A 107 -11.33 8.00 6.90
CA ASP A 107 -11.01 7.93 8.32
C ASP A 107 -9.48 7.94 8.46
N SER A 108 -8.97 9.03 9.00
CA SER A 108 -7.58 9.36 9.25
C SER A 108 -6.98 8.53 10.40
N THR A 109 -7.24 7.21 10.43
CA THR A 109 -6.93 6.34 11.57
C THR A 109 -5.58 5.62 11.47
N ILE A 110 -4.59 6.18 10.75
CA ILE A 110 -3.20 5.67 10.80
C ILE A 110 -2.20 6.83 10.90
N VAL A 111 -2.35 7.71 11.88
CA VAL A 111 -1.22 8.38 12.53
C VAL A 111 -1.56 8.52 14.01
N ARG A 112 -1.10 7.57 14.85
CA ARG A 112 -1.08 7.78 16.30
C ARG A 112 0.31 8.28 16.70
N ALA A 113 0.28 9.39 17.45
CA ALA A 113 1.37 10.07 18.13
C ALA A 113 2.10 9.20 19.15
#